data_AF-A0A3S0F5B6-F1
#
_entry.id   AF-A0A3S0F5B6-F1
#
_cell.length_a   1.000
_cell.length_b   1.000
_cell.length_c   1.000
_cell.angle_alpha   90.00
_cell.angle_beta   90.00
_cell.angle_gamma   90.00
#
_symmetry.space_group_name_H-M   'P 1'
#
loop_
_entity.id
_entity.type
_entity.pdbx_description
1 polymer ?
#
loop_
_entity_poly.entity_id
_entity_poly.type
_entity_poly.pdbx_seq_one_letter_code
_entity_poly.pdbx_strand_id
1 'polypeptide(L)'
;MQRLEKIFDNKGVKVLAGDIDAGDYEFNMGALWGGFETVQLQGEIKSLTLQTEESVKKVAGTLGWGLAGSLVLGPVGMLAGLALGGNRKEVCALCELKDGRKFLATMDSKIYQQMLALSMMK
;
A
#
# COMPACT_ATOMS: atom_id res chain seq x y z
N MET A 1 5.05 22.93 22.73
CA MET A 1 5.41 22.77 21.31
C MET A 1 5.78 21.30 21.00
N GLN A 2 4.90 20.32 21.21
CA GLN A 2 5.20 18.89 20.93
C GLN A 2 4.10 18.15 20.14
N ARG A 3 3.07 18.87 19.67
CA ARG A 3 1.86 18.27 19.06
C ARG A 3 1.77 18.41 17.54
N LEU A 4 2.77 19.04 16.91
CA LEU A 4 2.76 19.33 15.47
C LEU A 4 3.63 18.37 14.64
N GLU A 5 4.63 17.71 15.23
CA GLU A 5 5.51 16.79 14.51
C GLU A 5 4.85 15.43 14.19
N LYS A 6 3.82 15.01 14.95
CA LYS A 6 3.09 13.75 14.71
C LYS A 6 2.08 13.82 13.56
N ILE A 7 1.88 14.98 12.93
CA ILE A 7 0.86 15.17 11.89
C ILE A 7 1.46 15.11 10.47
N PHE A 8 2.79 15.21 10.35
CA PHE A 8 3.46 15.36 9.04
C PHE A 8 4.45 14.26 8.67
N ASP A 9 4.79 13.34 9.58
CA ASP A 9 5.62 12.16 9.28
C ASP A 9 4.76 10.89 9.26
N ASN A 10 3.67 10.89 8.49
CA ASN A 10 2.99 9.63 8.19
C ASN A 10 3.72 8.99 7.01
N LYS A 11 4.77 8.21 7.30
CA LYS A 11 5.46 7.33 6.35
C LYS A 11 4.88 5.91 6.35
N GLY A 12 3.82 5.69 7.13
CA GLY A 12 3.15 4.41 7.26
C GLY A 12 2.51 3.99 5.94
N VAL A 13 2.94 2.82 5.45
CA VAL A 13 2.36 2.08 4.35
C VAL A 13 1.87 0.77 4.93
N LYS A 14 0.57 0.56 4.91
CA LYS A 14 -0.01 -0.68 5.41
C LYS A 14 -0.21 -1.66 4.26
N VAL A 15 0.57 -2.73 4.23
CA VAL A 15 0.37 -3.80 3.26
C VAL A 15 -0.80 -4.66 3.73
N LEU A 16 -1.77 -4.83 2.84
CA LEU A 16 -3.02 -5.51 3.12
C LEU A 16 -2.96 -6.97 2.67
N ALA A 17 -2.37 -7.21 1.51
CA ALA A 17 -2.23 -8.54 0.92
C ALA A 17 -1.27 -8.50 -0.28
N GLY A 18 -0.54 -9.58 -0.54
CA GLY A 18 0.34 -9.69 -1.70
C GLY A 18 1.38 -10.78 -1.56
N ASP A 19 2.37 -10.75 -2.44
CA ASP A 19 3.59 -11.56 -2.39
C ASP A 19 4.56 -11.13 -1.27
N ILE A 20 4.27 -10.03 -0.56
CA ILE A 20 5.01 -9.56 0.63
C ILE A 20 4.11 -9.70 1.85
N ASP A 21 4.68 -9.83 3.06
CA ASP A 21 3.87 -10.05 4.25
C ASP A 21 2.93 -8.86 4.51
N ALA A 22 1.69 -9.17 4.88
CA ALA A 22 0.74 -8.14 5.28
C ALA A 22 1.16 -7.56 6.65
N GLY A 23 1.19 -6.24 6.75
CA GLY A 23 1.71 -5.58 7.95
C GLY A 23 1.89 -4.08 7.76
N ASP A 24 2.40 -3.43 8.80
CA ASP A 24 2.75 -2.02 8.79
C ASP A 24 4.21 -1.87 8.34
N TYR A 25 4.41 -1.10 7.28
CA TYR A 25 5.70 -0.77 6.68
C TYR A 25 5.93 0.74 6.74
N GLU A 26 7.19 1.16 6.70
CA GLU A 26 7.55 2.56 6.58
C GLU A 26 8.22 2.83 5.24
N PHE A 27 7.65 3.74 4.45
CA PHE A 27 8.28 4.18 3.22
C PHE A 27 9.42 5.16 3.52
N ASN A 28 10.66 4.72 3.31
CA ASN A 28 11.85 5.55 3.46
C ASN A 28 12.79 5.34 2.27
N MET A 29 13.21 6.44 1.64
CA MET A 29 14.23 6.46 0.58
C MET A 29 13.95 5.47 -0.57
N GLY A 30 12.69 5.30 -0.97
CA GLY A 30 12.34 4.37 -2.05
C GLY A 30 12.43 2.90 -1.67
N ALA A 31 12.38 2.57 -0.38
CA ALA A 31 12.18 1.21 0.12
C ALA A 31 11.06 1.19 1.17
N LEU A 32 10.38 0.05 1.29
CA LEU A 32 9.46 -0.24 2.39
C LEU A 32 10.21 -1.00 3.47
N TRP A 33 10.25 -0.43 4.65
CA TRP A 33 10.87 -1.03 5.82
C TRP A 33 9.76 -1.66 6.67
N GLY A 34 9.66 -2.98 6.63
CA GLY A 34 8.88 -3.77 7.57
C GLY A 34 9.79 -4.24 8.71
N GLY A 35 9.22 -4.54 9.88
CA GLY A 35 10.02 -4.89 11.07
C GLY A 35 11.04 -6.02 10.85
N PHE A 36 10.74 -6.98 9.97
CA PHE A 36 11.62 -8.11 9.64
C PHE A 36 11.99 -8.23 8.15
N GLU A 37 11.41 -7.40 7.27
CA GLU A 37 11.70 -7.44 5.83
C GLU A 37 11.86 -6.03 5.28
N THR A 38 12.71 -5.86 4.27
CA THR A 38 12.85 -4.58 3.56
C THR A 38 12.63 -4.82 2.07
N VAL A 39 11.66 -4.13 1.50
CA VAL A 39 11.29 -4.25 0.08
C VAL A 39 11.81 -3.02 -0.67
N GLN A 40 12.81 -3.21 -1.52
CA GLN A 40 13.32 -2.13 -2.38
C GLN A 40 12.27 -1.81 -3.46
N LEU A 41 11.87 -0.55 -3.57
CA LEU A 41 10.90 -0.10 -4.59
C LEU A 41 11.56 0.76 -5.68
N GLN A 42 12.60 1.50 -5.33
CA GLN A 42 13.31 2.38 -6.26
C GLN A 42 13.91 1.56 -7.41
N GLY A 43 13.50 1.86 -8.64
CA GLY A 43 13.92 1.13 -9.84
C GLY A 43 13.23 -0.22 -10.03
N GLU A 44 12.53 -0.74 -9.02
CA GLU A 44 11.89 -2.06 -9.05
C GLU A 44 10.37 -1.99 -9.26
N ILE A 45 9.74 -0.82 -9.08
CA ILE A 45 8.31 -0.68 -9.39
C ILE A 45 8.10 -0.80 -10.90
N LYS A 46 7.27 -1.76 -11.30
CA LYS A 46 6.81 -1.96 -12.67
C LYS A 46 5.54 -1.18 -12.97
N SER A 47 4.58 -1.21 -12.06
CA SER A 47 3.34 -0.44 -12.15
C SER A 47 2.85 -0.07 -10.76
N LEU A 48 2.16 1.08 -10.68
CA LEU A 48 1.45 1.49 -9.48
C LEU A 48 0.04 1.91 -9.90
N THR A 49 -0.95 1.15 -9.46
CA THR A 49 -2.35 1.37 -9.84
C THR A 49 -3.18 1.73 -8.61
N LEU A 50 -3.79 2.90 -8.61
CA LEU A 50 -4.77 3.30 -7.60
C LEU A 50 -5.99 2.37 -7.65
N GLN A 51 -6.39 1.83 -6.52
CA GLN A 51 -7.52 0.92 -6.40
C GLN A 51 -8.63 1.57 -5.57
N THR A 52 -9.81 1.70 -6.15
CA THR A 52 -11.04 2.10 -5.45
C THR A 52 -11.73 0.88 -4.85
N GLU A 53 -12.71 1.04 -3.97
CA GLU A 53 -13.44 -0.10 -3.36
C GLU A 53 -13.96 -1.11 -4.38
N GLU A 54 -14.49 -0.64 -5.50
CA GLU A 54 -14.98 -1.53 -6.57
C GLU A 54 -13.81 -2.28 -7.24
N SER A 55 -12.70 -1.59 -7.47
CA SER A 55 -11.51 -2.16 -8.10
C SER A 55 -10.81 -3.13 -7.16
N VAL A 56 -10.72 -2.83 -5.87
CA VAL A 56 -10.20 -3.74 -4.82
C VAL A 56 -11.06 -4.99 -4.70
N LYS A 57 -12.40 -4.90 -4.77
CA LYS A 57 -13.28 -6.08 -4.80
C LYS A 57 -13.02 -6.95 -6.03
N LYS A 58 -12.86 -6.33 -7.19
CA LYS A 58 -12.51 -7.03 -8.44
C LYS A 58 -11.13 -7.64 -8.38
N VAL A 59 -10.13 -6.92 -7.89
CA VAL A 59 -8.75 -7.38 -7.71
C VAL A 59 -8.69 -8.52 -6.71
N ALA A 60 -9.36 -8.42 -5.55
CA ALA A 60 -9.45 -9.50 -4.58
C ALA A 60 -10.17 -10.75 -5.15
N GLY A 61 -11.18 -10.57 -6.01
CA GLY A 61 -11.87 -11.67 -6.69
C GLY A 61 -11.12 -12.25 -7.90
N THR A 62 -10.27 -11.46 -8.56
CA THR A 62 -9.53 -11.84 -9.78
C THR A 62 -8.13 -12.37 -9.46
N LEU A 63 -7.50 -11.87 -8.39
CA LEU A 63 -6.26 -12.40 -7.81
C LEU A 63 -6.58 -13.68 -7.02
N GLY A 64 -7.02 -14.73 -7.72
CA GLY A 64 -7.33 -16.05 -7.16
C GLY A 64 -6.11 -16.86 -6.72
N TRP A 65 -4.99 -16.21 -6.37
CA TRP A 65 -3.74 -16.84 -6.00
C TRP A 65 -3.37 -16.48 -4.55
N GLY A 66 -3.40 -17.47 -3.65
CA GLY A 66 -2.59 -17.49 -2.41
C GLY A 66 -2.99 -16.63 -1.21
N LEU A 67 -3.92 -15.69 -1.33
CA LEU A 67 -4.20 -14.67 -0.30
C LEU A 67 -5.42 -14.97 0.60
N ALA A 68 -5.85 -16.23 0.68
CA ALA A 68 -7.06 -16.65 1.38
C ALA A 68 -7.02 -16.52 2.92
N GLY A 69 -5.88 -16.17 3.52
CA GLY A 69 -5.75 -16.01 4.97
C GLY A 69 -6.11 -14.63 5.52
N SER A 70 -5.92 -13.56 4.74
CA SER A 70 -6.05 -12.16 5.21
C SER A 70 -7.16 -11.36 4.47
N LEU A 71 -7.55 -11.79 3.27
CA LEU A 71 -8.41 -11.00 2.37
C LEU A 71 -9.88 -10.88 2.75
N VAL A 72 -10.41 -11.70 3.67
CA VAL A 72 -11.85 -11.64 4.01
C VAL A 72 -12.22 -10.30 4.66
N LEU A 73 -11.26 -9.62 5.31
CA LEU A 73 -11.48 -8.31 5.94
C LEU A 73 -10.46 -7.23 5.51
N GLY A 74 -9.31 -7.59 4.94
CA GLY A 74 -8.14 -6.71 4.84
C GLY A 74 -8.35 -5.40 4.06
N PRO A 75 -8.64 -5.40 2.74
CA PRO A 75 -8.68 -4.16 1.97
C PRO A 75 -10.03 -3.45 1.94
N VAL A 76 -11.12 -4.21 1.74
CA VAL A 76 -12.47 -3.65 1.65
C VAL A 76 -12.96 -3.22 3.02
N GLY A 77 -12.66 -4.00 4.07
CA GLY A 77 -12.99 -3.65 5.45
C GLY A 77 -12.22 -2.42 5.92
N MET A 78 -10.97 -2.24 5.49
CA MET A 78 -10.21 -1.04 5.78
C MET A 78 -10.66 0.16 4.93
N LEU A 79 -10.96 0.01 3.64
CA LEU A 79 -11.57 1.09 2.85
C LEU A 79 -12.93 1.52 3.41
N ALA A 80 -13.77 0.56 3.83
CA ALA A 80 -15.01 0.85 4.53
C ALA A 80 -14.77 1.51 5.89
N GLY A 81 -13.76 1.06 6.65
CA GLY A 81 -13.35 1.66 7.91
C GLY A 81 -12.78 3.08 7.76
N LEU A 82 -12.07 3.37 6.67
CA LEU A 82 -11.53 4.69 6.33
C LEU A 82 -12.63 5.63 5.83
N ALA A 83 -13.56 5.11 5.03
CA ALA A 83 -14.74 5.84 4.57
C ALA A 83 -15.65 6.23 5.74
N LEU A 84 -15.89 5.31 6.69
CA LEU A 84 -16.69 5.57 7.88
C LEU A 84 -15.93 6.33 8.99
N GLY A 85 -14.61 6.18 9.06
CA GLY A 85 -13.73 6.79 10.08
C GLY A 85 -13.24 8.20 9.75
N GLY A 86 -13.57 8.75 8.57
CA GLY A 86 -13.30 10.14 8.20
C GLY A 86 -11.86 10.46 7.74
N ASN A 87 -10.96 9.47 7.67
CA ASN A 87 -9.60 9.66 7.15
C ASN A 87 -9.57 9.57 5.62
N ARG A 88 -10.10 10.60 4.94
CA ARG A 88 -10.17 10.68 3.47
C ARG A 88 -8.82 10.80 2.73
N LYS A 89 -7.69 10.75 3.44
CA LYS A 89 -6.35 11.00 2.87
C LYS A 89 -5.58 9.73 2.53
N GLU A 90 -6.03 8.59 3.06
CA GLU A 90 -5.47 7.27 2.76
C GLU A 90 -6.04 6.74 1.44
N VAL A 91 -5.14 6.22 0.61
CA VAL A 91 -5.44 5.63 -0.69
C VAL A 91 -4.95 4.20 -0.72
N CYS A 92 -5.68 3.32 -1.40
CA CYS A 92 -5.26 1.95 -1.65
C CYS A 92 -4.66 1.85 -3.05
N ALA A 93 -3.49 1.23 -3.17
CA ALA A 93 -2.84 1.02 -4.45
C ALA A 93 -2.31 -0.42 -4.57
N LEU A 94 -2.44 -0.97 -5.78
CA LEU A 94 -1.78 -2.20 -6.19
C LEU A 94 -0.41 -1.82 -6.76
N CYS A 95 0.64 -2.29 -6.10
CA CYS A 95 2.02 -2.17 -6.53
C CYS A 95 2.42 -3.46 -7.23
N GLU A 96 2.93 -3.36 -8.46
CA GLU A 96 3.55 -4.47 -9.17
C GLU A 96 5.04 -4.19 -9.29
N LEU A 97 5.88 -5.13 -8.86
CA LEU A 97 7.33 -5.04 -9.00
C LEU A 97 7.79 -5.72 -10.30
N LYS A 98 8.99 -5.35 -10.76
CA LYS A 98 9.63 -5.92 -11.96
C LYS A 98 9.94 -7.40 -11.79
N ASP A 99 10.27 -7.82 -10.57
CA ASP A 99 10.48 -9.21 -10.18
C ASP A 99 9.22 -10.09 -10.31
N GLY A 100 8.04 -9.49 -10.50
CA GLY A 100 6.77 -10.18 -10.68
C GLY A 100 5.92 -10.25 -9.41
N ARG A 101 6.50 -9.92 -8.25
CA ARG A 101 5.79 -9.77 -6.97
C ARG A 101 4.78 -8.63 -7.02
N LYS A 102 3.59 -8.85 -6.45
CA LYS A 102 2.51 -7.85 -6.41
C LYS A 102 1.98 -7.72 -5.00
N PHE A 103 1.64 -6.50 -4.60
CA PHE A 103 1.04 -6.27 -3.28
C PHE A 103 0.09 -5.10 -3.28
N LEU A 104 -0.96 -5.21 -2.47
CA LEU A 104 -1.92 -4.17 -2.15
C LEU A 104 -1.47 -3.50 -0.86
N ALA A 105 -1.35 -2.18 -0.91
CA ALA A 105 -1.05 -1.39 0.27
C ALA A 105 -1.92 -0.13 0.33
N THR A 106 -2.29 0.25 1.55
CA THR A 106 -2.88 1.54 1.87
C THR A 106 -1.82 2.49 2.38
N MET A 107 -1.84 3.73 1.89
CA MET A 107 -0.85 4.75 2.21
C MET A 107 -1.46 6.13 2.06
N ASP A 108 -0.82 7.18 2.59
CA ASP A 108 -1.28 8.55 2.34
C ASP A 108 -1.11 8.92 0.85
N SER A 109 -1.99 9.78 0.35
CA SER A 109 -1.92 10.32 -1.01
C SER A 109 -0.54 10.88 -1.37
N LYS A 110 0.20 11.46 -0.40
CA LYS A 110 1.57 11.94 -0.60
C LYS A 110 2.56 10.81 -0.88
N ILE A 111 2.52 9.73 -0.10
CA ILE A 111 3.39 8.56 -0.29
C ILE A 111 3.08 7.91 -1.64
N TYR A 112 1.79 7.78 -1.98
CA TYR A 112 1.37 7.26 -3.27
C TYR A 112 1.97 8.07 -4.43
N GLN A 113 1.93 9.40 -4.38
CA GLN A 113 2.55 10.23 -5.41
C GLN A 113 4.08 10.06 -5.47
N GLN A 114 4.75 9.87 -4.33
CA GLN A 114 6.18 9.58 -4.30
C GLN A 114 6.50 8.20 -4.91
N MET A 115 5.76 7.15 -4.56
CA MET A 115 5.90 5.83 -5.16
C MET A 115 5.58 5.84 -6.65
N LEU A 116 4.57 6.62 -7.07
CA LEU A 116 4.22 6.80 -8.47
C LEU A 116 5.36 7.47 -9.23
N ALA A 117 5.96 8.52 -8.66
CA ALA A 117 7.12 9.17 -9.25
C ALA A 117 8.31 8.20 -9.36
N LEU A 118 8.55 7.37 -8.33
CA LEU A 118 9.58 6.32 -8.39
C LEU A 118 9.30 5.27 -9.48
N SER A 119 8.03 4.95 -9.74
CA SER A 119 7.66 4.04 -10.84
C SER A 119 7.94 4.62 -12.24
N MET A 120 7.95 5.96 -12.34
CA MET A 120 8.23 6.69 -13.58
C MET A 120 9.73 6.96 -13.77
N MET A 121 10.51 6.97 -12.69
CA MET A 121 11.97 7.04 -12.73
C MET A 121 12.52 5.66 -13.12
N LYS A 122 12.75 5.47 -14.42
CA LYS A 122 13.36 4.26 -14.99
C LYS A 122 14.88 4.30 -14.96
#